data_AF-A0A378JE08-F1
#
_entry.id   AF-A0A378JE08-F1
#
_cell.length_a   1.000
_cell.length_b   1.000
_cell.length_c   1.000
_cell.angle_alpha   90.00
_cell.angle_beta   90.00
_cell.angle_gamma   90.00
#
_symmetry.space_group_name_H-M   'P 1'
#
loop_
_entity.id
_entity.type
_entity.pdbx_description
1 polymer ?
#
loop_
_entity_poly.entity_id
_entity_poly.type
_entity_poly.pdbx_seq_one_letter_code
_entity_poly.pdbx_strand_id
1 'polypeptide(L)' 'MLYILNLISPNNHFKRRLITLINDHKINPVLMGFPLDWKDRNIWN' A
#
# COMPACT_ATOMS: atom_id res chain seq x y z
N MET A 1 -10.59 3.59 2.00
CA MET A 1 -10.17 3.76 0.59
C MET A 1 -9.89 2.41 -0.12
N LEU A 2 -8.94 1.59 0.36
CA LEU A 2 -8.59 0.29 -0.27
C LEU A 2 -9.77 -0.68 -0.46
N TYR A 3 -10.71 -0.71 0.49
CA TYR A 3 -11.91 -1.54 0.38
C TYR A 3 -12.77 -1.19 -0.84
N ILE A 4 -13.02 0.10 -1.08
CA ILE A 4 -13.82 0.59 -2.22
C ILE A 4 -13.08 0.29 -3.53
N LEU A 5 -11.76 0.49 -3.55
CA LEU A 5 -10.94 0.22 -4.72
C LEU A 5 -10.97 -1.27 -5.10
N ASN A 6 -10.92 -2.17 -4.12
CA ASN A 6 -11.09 -3.61 -4.34
C ASN A 6 -12.52 -3.98 -4.74
N LEU A 7 -13.53 -3.27 -4.22
CA LEU A 7 -14.92 -3.51 -4.59
C LEU A 7 -15.21 -3.13 -6.05
N ILE A 8 -14.64 -2.02 -6.52
CA ILE A 8 -14.85 -1.51 -7.89
C ILE A 8 -13.88 -2.17 -8.88
N SER A 9 -12.66 -2.49 -8.45
CA SER A 9 -11.63 -3.12 -9.27
C SER A 9 -10.88 -4.19 -8.47
N PRO A 10 -11.43 -5.42 -8.38
CA PRO A 10 -10.89 -6.47 -7.52
C PRO A 10 -9.45 -6.89 -7.87
N ASN A 11 -9.07 -6.76 -9.14
CA ASN A 11 -7.75 -7.12 -9.64
C ASN A 11 -6.83 -5.91 -9.83
N ASN A 12 -7.05 -4.83 -9.06
CA ASN A 12 -6.23 -3.63 -9.17
C ASN A 12 -4.78 -3.92 -8.72
N HIS A 13 -3.82 -3.34 -9.43
CA HIS A 13 -2.40 -3.42 -9.07
C HIS A 13 -1.96 -2.27 -8.17
N PHE A 14 -2.90 -1.56 -7.51
CA PHE A 14 -2.61 -0.34 -6.76
C PHE A 14 -1.67 -0.64 -5.58
N LYS A 15 -1.99 -1.65 -4.76
CA LYS A 15 -1.12 -2.06 -3.64
C LYS A 15 0.30 -2.36 -4.12
N ARG A 16 0.42 -3.18 -5.18
CA ARG A 16 1.71 -3.59 -5.74
C ARG A 16 2.51 -2.38 -6.25
N ARG A 17 1.88 -1.51 -7.07
CA ARG A 17 2.55 -0.30 -7.60
C ARG A 17 2.98 0.65 -6.50
N LEU A 18 2.14 0.86 -5.49
CA LEU A 18 2.47 1.75 -4.37
C LEU A 18 3.68 1.21 -3.58
N ILE A 19 3.68 -0.08 -3.25
CA ILE A 19 4.82 -0.73 -2.57
C ILE A 19 6.09 -0.64 -3.43
N THR A 20 5.98 -0.89 -4.74
CA THR A 20 7.10 -0.75 -5.67
C THR A 20 7.65 0.68 -5.67
N LEU A 21 6.81 1.71 -5.77
CA LEU A 21 7.25 3.10 -5.76
C LEU A 21 7.92 3.50 -4.44
N ILE A 22 7.36 3.08 -3.30
CA ILE A 22 7.95 3.35 -1.99
C ILE A 22 9.35 2.71 -1.90
N ASN A 23 9.50 1.46 -2.35
CA ASN A 23 10.77 0.75 -2.30
C ASN A 23 11.79 1.34 -3.29
N ASP A 24 11.38 1.64 -4.52
CA ASP A 24 12.26 2.13 -5.59
C ASP A 24 12.82 3.52 -5.27
N HIS A 25 11.98 4.40 -4.74
CA HIS A 25 12.36 5.75 -4.32
C HIS A 25 12.88 5.83 -2.88
N LYS A 26 13.01 4.69 -2.17
CA LYS A 26 13.44 4.61 -0.76
C LYS A 26 12.70 5.60 0.15
N ILE A 27 11.40 5.76 -0.07
CA ILE A 27 10.57 6.70 0.69
C ILE A 27 10.40 6.16 2.10
N ASN A 28 10.54 7.04 3.10
CA ASN A 28 10.24 6.69 4.49
C ASN A 28 8.71 6.64 4.69
N PRO A 29 8.11 5.45 4.88
CA PRO A 29 6.66 5.29 5.00
C PRO A 29 6.12 5.97 6.27
N VAL A 30 6.94 6.07 7.31
CA VAL A 30 6.55 6.70 8.59
C VAL A 30 6.25 8.19 8.41
N LEU A 31 7.02 8.87 7.54
CA LEU A 31 6.80 10.28 7.22
C LEU A 31 5.54 10.50 6.37
N MET A 32 5.07 9.46 5.67
CA MET A 32 3.79 9.46 4.96
C MET A 32 2.60 9.13 5.87
N GLY A 33 2.83 8.87 7.16
CA GLY A 33 1.79 8.48 8.12
C GLY A 33 1.49 6.98 8.14
N PHE A 34 2.31 6.15 7.50
CA PHE A 34 2.21 4.71 7.66
C PHE A 34 2.79 4.29 9.03
N PRO A 35 2.13 3.39 9.76
CA PRO A 35 2.70 2.79 10.97
C PRO A 35 3.89 1.87 10.60
N LEU A 36 4.81 1.60 11.53
CA LEU A 36 6.03 0.81 11.24
C LEU A 36 5.73 -0.60 10.70
N ASP A 37 4.65 -1.21 11.19
CA ASP A 37 4.14 -2.54 10.87
C ASP A 37 3.18 -2.53 9.66
N TRP A 38 3.13 -1.46 8.86
CA TRP A 38 2.11 -1.31 7.82
C TRP A 38 2.08 -2.45 6.80
N LYS A 39 3.24 -3.04 6.45
CA LYS A 39 3.33 -4.17 5.51
C LYS A 39 2.70 -5.46 6.04
N ASP A 40 2.73 -5.66 7.36
CA ASP A 40 2.23 -6.88 8.02
C ASP A 40 0.70 -6.85 8.24
N ARG A 41 0.04 -5.72 7.97
CA ARG A 41 -1.40 -5.61 8.13
C ARG A 41 -2.12 -6.33 6.98
N ASN A 42 -3.17 -7.09 7.31
CA ASN A 42 -4.02 -7.83 6.35
C ASN A 42 -4.56 -6.99 5.18
N ILE A 43 -4.61 -5.67 5.32
CA ILE A 43 -5.02 -4.77 4.22
C ILE A 43 -3.93 -4.58 3.15
N TRP A 44 -2.68 -4.92 3.44
CA TRP A 44 -1.51 -4.79 2.55
C TRP A 44 -0.93 -6.14 2.10
N ASN A 45 -1.18 -7.21 2.86
CA ASN A 45 -0.98 -8.60 2.42
C ASN A 45 -1.97 -9.01 1.32
#